data_AF-A0A178UZF3-F1
#
_entry.id   AF-A0A178UZF3-F1
#
_cell.length_a   1.000
_cell.length_b   1.000
_cell.length_c   1.000
_cell.angle_alpha   90.00
_cell.angle_beta   90.00
_cell.angle_gamma   90.00
#
_symmetry.space_group_name_H-M   'P 1'
#
loop_
_entity.id
_entity.type
_entity.pdbx_description
1 polymer ?
#
loop_
_entity_poly.entity_id
_entity_poly.type
_entity_poly.pdbx_seq_one_letter_code
_entity_poly.pdbx_strand_id
1 'polypeptide(L)'
;MKIQIPASLKKQLIDDWEYIAQKDKVVKLPRSPNVDEILSKYLEFKTKKDGMVTDSVAEILKGIRSYFDKALPVMLLYKKERRQYQESIVDDTSPSTVYGAEHLLRLFVKLPDLFSYVNMEEETWSRMQQTLSDFLKFIQKNQSTFLLPSAYDSDKVSDGKGKGKDD
;
A
#
# COMPACT_ATOMS: atom_id res chain seq x y z
N MET A 1 -21.44 -3.07 -6.75
CA MET A 1 -21.26 -2.93 -5.28
C MET A 1 -19.89 -2.32 -5.00
N LYS A 2 -19.68 -1.63 -3.85
CA LYS A 2 -18.45 -0.83 -3.61
C LYS A 2 -17.92 -0.99 -2.18
N ILE A 3 -16.62 -1.32 -2.05
CA ILE A 3 -15.88 -1.18 -0.78
C ILE A 3 -15.81 0.30 -0.44
N GLN A 4 -16.28 0.67 0.75
CA GLN A 4 -16.30 2.06 1.20
C GLN A 4 -14.98 2.43 1.85
N ILE A 5 -14.15 3.19 1.12
CA ILE A 5 -12.92 3.76 1.68
C ILE A 5 -13.28 4.95 2.60
N PRO A 6 -12.81 4.96 3.87
CA PRO A 6 -13.01 6.08 4.79
C PRO A 6 -12.52 7.42 4.23
N ALA A 7 -13.19 8.52 4.58
CA ALA A 7 -12.91 9.85 4.02
C ALA A 7 -11.47 10.32 4.26
N SER A 8 -10.87 10.05 5.42
CA SER A 8 -9.48 10.42 5.70
C SER A 8 -8.48 9.64 4.83
N LEU A 9 -8.79 8.39 4.48
CA LEU A 9 -7.97 7.58 3.57
C LEU A 9 -8.19 7.99 2.11
N LYS A 10 -9.39 8.45 1.74
CA LYS A 10 -9.62 9.10 0.43
C LYS A 10 -8.80 10.37 0.30
N LYS A 11 -8.76 11.21 1.34
CA LYS A 11 -7.89 12.39 1.37
C LYS A 11 -6.42 11.99 1.20
N GLN A 12 -5.97 10.96 1.92
CA GLN A 12 -4.61 10.44 1.77
C GLN A 12 -4.28 10.06 0.32
N LEU A 13 -5.20 9.40 -0.41
CA LEU A 13 -5.02 9.03 -1.81
C LEU A 13 -4.92 10.25 -2.74
N ILE A 14 -5.65 11.33 -2.43
CA ILE A 14 -5.58 12.59 -3.18
C ILE A 14 -4.22 13.25 -2.93
N ASP A 15 -3.80 13.34 -1.66
CA ASP A 15 -2.52 13.90 -1.27
C ASP A 15 -1.34 13.11 -1.89
N ASP A 16 -1.41 11.78 -1.88
CA ASP A 16 -0.45 10.86 -2.51
C ASP A 16 -0.30 11.13 -4.02
N TRP A 17 -1.43 11.26 -4.73
CA TRP A 17 -1.41 11.63 -6.14
C TRP A 17 -0.79 13.01 -6.36
N GLU A 18 -1.09 14.00 -5.53
CA GLU A 18 -0.51 15.35 -5.64
C GLU A 18 1.02 15.33 -5.45
N TYR A 19 1.51 14.59 -4.45
CA TYR A 19 2.96 14.45 -4.20
C TYR A 19 3.69 13.91 -5.42
N ILE A 20 3.14 12.86 -6.05
CA ILE A 20 3.81 12.19 -7.16
C ILE A 20 3.61 12.94 -8.47
N ALA A 21 2.35 13.26 -8.81
CA ALA A 21 2.02 13.86 -10.10
C ALA A 21 2.53 15.30 -10.20
N GLN A 22 2.36 16.11 -9.15
CA GLN A 22 2.62 17.55 -9.20
C GLN A 22 3.95 17.94 -8.56
N LYS A 23 4.33 17.30 -7.44
CA LYS A 23 5.52 17.70 -6.66
C LYS A 23 6.76 16.86 -6.96
N ASP A 24 6.64 15.86 -7.84
CA ASP A 24 7.71 14.93 -8.22
C ASP A 24 8.34 14.17 -7.05
N LYS A 25 7.59 14.01 -5.95
CA LYS A 25 8.05 13.30 -4.75
C LYS A 25 7.53 11.87 -4.77
N VAL A 26 8.44 10.91 -4.70
CA VAL A 26 8.12 9.50 -4.55
C VAL A 26 8.30 9.05 -3.10
N VAL A 27 7.57 8.02 -2.70
CA VAL A 27 7.70 7.40 -1.38
C VAL A 27 9.08 6.74 -1.27
N LYS A 28 9.83 7.00 -0.20
CA LYS A 28 11.12 6.37 0.09
C LYS A 28 10.95 4.87 0.26
N LEU A 29 11.79 4.08 -0.41
CA LEU A 29 11.84 2.63 -0.29
C LEU A 29 13.20 2.19 0.28
N PRO A 30 13.26 1.10 1.07
CA PRO A 30 12.12 0.30 1.53
C PRO A 30 11.30 1.05 2.61
N ARG A 31 9.99 0.81 2.66
CA ARG A 31 9.10 1.40 3.66
C ARG A 31 9.09 0.57 4.94
N SER A 32 9.05 1.28 6.08
CA SER A 32 8.70 0.69 7.38
C SER A 32 7.53 1.45 8.04
N PRO A 33 6.43 0.79 8.42
CA PRO A 33 6.18 -0.63 8.16
C PRO A 33 5.89 -0.91 6.68
N ASN A 34 6.33 -2.06 6.16
CA ASN A 34 5.96 -2.56 4.83
C ASN A 34 4.61 -3.27 4.84
N VAL A 35 4.11 -3.69 3.67
CA VAL A 35 2.81 -4.37 3.55
C VAL A 35 2.75 -5.65 4.37
N ASP A 36 3.78 -6.50 4.34
CA ASP A 36 3.82 -7.75 5.14
C ASP A 36 3.71 -7.45 6.65
N GLU A 37 4.41 -6.43 7.13
CA GLU A 37 4.36 -5.97 8.52
C GLU A 37 2.99 -5.38 8.88
N ILE A 38 2.35 -4.63 7.97
CA ILE A 38 1.01 -4.06 8.19
C ILE A 38 -0.04 -5.18 8.29
N LEU A 39 0.02 -6.17 7.39
CA LEU A 39 -0.87 -7.32 7.40
C LEU A 39 -0.69 -8.15 8.68
N SER A 40 0.56 -8.38 9.09
CA SER A 40 0.89 -9.07 10.34
C SER A 40 0.35 -8.34 11.57
N LYS A 41 0.54 -7.00 11.63
CA LYS A 41 -0.01 -6.16 12.72
C LYS A 41 -1.54 -6.23 12.78
N TYR A 42 -2.23 -6.35 11.64
CA TYR A 42 -3.68 -6.51 11.63
C TYR A 42 -4.12 -7.88 12.15
N LEU A 43 -3.41 -8.95 11.79
CA LEU A 43 -3.66 -10.28 12.36
C LEU A 43 -3.50 -10.28 13.88
N GLU A 44 -2.42 -9.71 14.39
CA GLU A 44 -2.20 -9.57 15.84
C GLU A 44 -3.32 -8.76 16.51
N PHE A 45 -3.77 -7.67 15.88
CA PHE A 45 -4.89 -6.88 16.38
C PHE A 45 -6.18 -7.70 16.46
N LYS A 46 -6.49 -8.49 15.42
CA LYS A 46 -7.67 -9.35 15.39
C LYS A 46 -7.59 -10.44 16.45
N THR A 47 -6.44 -11.11 16.61
CA THR A 47 -6.24 -12.12 17.68
C THR A 47 -6.46 -11.51 19.07
N LYS A 48 -5.91 -10.32 19.33
CA LYS A 48 -6.07 -9.64 20.63
C LYS A 48 -7.51 -9.20 20.90
N LYS A 49 -8.24 -8.80 19.86
CA LYS A 49 -9.62 -8.30 19.98
C LYS A 49 -10.64 -9.43 20.13
N ASP A 50 -10.52 -10.46 19.28
CA ASP A 50 -11.55 -11.48 19.09
C ASP A 50 -11.14 -12.83 19.75
N GLY A 51 -9.97 -12.90 20.37
CA GLY A 51 -9.41 -14.08 21.03
C GLY A 51 -8.72 -15.05 20.08
N MET A 52 -9.23 -15.22 18.86
CA MET A 52 -8.56 -15.93 17.77
C MET A 52 -8.80 -15.26 16.42
N VAL A 53 -7.86 -15.41 15.49
CA VAL A 53 -8.10 -15.12 14.07
C VAL A 53 -8.74 -16.34 13.43
N THR A 54 -9.80 -16.13 12.65
CA THR A 54 -10.39 -17.20 11.84
C THR A 54 -9.52 -17.48 10.61
N ASP A 55 -9.43 -18.74 10.19
CA ASP A 55 -8.71 -19.16 8.98
C ASP A 55 -9.13 -18.33 7.74
N SER A 56 -10.40 -17.94 7.68
CA SER A 56 -10.94 -17.09 6.63
C SER A 56 -10.28 -15.70 6.55
N VAL A 57 -9.99 -15.06 7.69
CA VAL A 57 -9.33 -13.75 7.69
C VAL A 57 -7.89 -13.88 7.22
N ALA A 58 -7.17 -14.91 7.68
CA ALA A 58 -5.80 -15.17 7.26
C ALA A 58 -5.71 -15.40 5.73
N GLU A 59 -6.60 -16.22 5.17
CA GLU A 59 -6.66 -16.48 3.73
C GLU A 59 -7.01 -15.22 2.92
N ILE A 60 -7.94 -14.38 3.40
CA ILE A 60 -8.24 -13.09 2.76
C ILE A 60 -6.99 -12.21 2.71
N LEU A 61 -6.25 -12.07 3.80
CA LEU A 61 -5.04 -11.23 3.84
C LEU A 61 -3.91 -11.79 2.96
N LYS A 62 -3.75 -13.11 2.91
CA LYS A 62 -2.83 -13.78 1.99
C LYS A 62 -3.20 -13.50 0.53
N GLY A 63 -4.49 -13.49 0.21
CA GLY A 63 -5.02 -13.07 -1.08
C GLY A 63 -4.68 -11.61 -1.40
N ILE A 64 -4.88 -10.69 -0.45
CA ILE A 64 -4.52 -9.27 -0.59
C ILE A 64 -3.02 -9.12 -0.85
N ARG A 65 -2.16 -9.79 -0.09
CA ARG A 65 -0.71 -9.78 -0.29
C ARG A 65 -0.32 -10.24 -1.69
N SER A 66 -0.79 -11.43 -2.09
CA SER A 66 -0.47 -12.00 -3.40
C SER A 66 -0.98 -11.12 -4.54
N TYR A 67 -2.16 -10.53 -4.37
CA TYR A 67 -2.72 -9.63 -5.37
C TYR A 67 -1.95 -8.31 -5.42
N PHE A 68 -1.52 -7.77 -4.28
CA PHE A 68 -0.66 -6.58 -4.22
C PHE A 68 0.65 -6.81 -4.99
N ASP A 69 1.35 -7.92 -4.74
CA ASP A 69 2.61 -8.25 -5.41
C ASP A 69 2.46 -8.27 -6.94
N LYS A 70 1.37 -8.86 -7.44
CA LYS A 70 1.08 -8.94 -8.88
C LYS A 70 0.57 -7.64 -9.47
N ALA A 71 -0.28 -6.92 -8.74
CA ALA A 71 -0.94 -5.71 -9.22
C ALA A 71 -0.01 -4.51 -9.21
N LEU A 72 0.97 -4.45 -8.29
CA LEU A 72 1.85 -3.30 -8.13
C LEU A 72 2.52 -2.88 -9.46
N PRO A 73 3.32 -3.74 -10.14
CA PRO A 73 3.93 -3.38 -11.40
C PRO A 73 2.95 -3.24 -12.56
N VAL A 74 1.71 -3.70 -12.43
CA VAL A 74 0.74 -3.64 -13.54
C VAL A 74 -0.05 -2.34 -13.48
N MET A 75 -0.58 -1.96 -12.32
CA MET A 75 -1.62 -0.92 -12.23
C MET A 75 -1.58 0.01 -11.02
N LEU A 76 -0.71 -0.23 -10.02
CA LEU A 76 -0.69 0.61 -8.80
C LEU A 76 0.38 1.70 -8.80
N LEU A 77 1.35 1.62 -9.71
CA LEU A 77 2.43 2.60 -9.84
C LEU A 77 2.09 3.66 -10.89
N TYR A 78 2.25 4.93 -10.51
CA TYR A 78 2.28 6.05 -11.44
C TYR A 78 3.53 5.99 -12.31
N LYS A 79 3.50 6.69 -13.46
CA LYS A 79 4.61 6.70 -14.42
C LYS A 79 5.96 7.09 -13.79
N LYS A 80 5.96 8.03 -12.84
CA LYS A 80 7.15 8.54 -12.17
C LYS A 80 7.78 7.55 -11.18
N GLU A 81 7.01 6.60 -10.65
CA GLU A 81 7.50 5.59 -9.71
C GLU A 81 8.16 4.39 -10.43
N ARG A 82 8.02 4.29 -11.76
CA ARG A 82 8.47 3.11 -12.53
C ARG A 82 9.97 2.87 -12.46
N ARG A 83 10.77 3.95 -12.48
CA ARG A 83 12.24 3.85 -12.31
C ARG A 83 12.59 3.34 -10.92
N GLN A 84 11.98 3.92 -9.88
CA GLN A 84 12.21 3.50 -8.50
C GLN A 84 11.85 2.02 -8.28
N TYR A 85 10.78 1.52 -8.92
CA TYR A 85 10.44 0.09 -8.88
C TYR A 85 11.54 -0.79 -9.46
N GLN A 86 12.10 -0.45 -10.62
CA GLN A 86 13.18 -1.23 -11.24
C GLN A 86 14.45 -1.26 -10.38
N GLU A 87 14.71 -0.20 -9.62
CA GLU A 87 15.86 -0.10 -8.71
C GLU A 87 15.63 -0.85 -7.38
N SER A 88 14.38 -0.89 -6.91
CA SER A 88 14.05 -1.42 -5.57
C SER A 88 13.64 -2.89 -5.57
N ILE A 89 13.19 -3.43 -6.72
CA ILE A 89 12.77 -4.82 -6.87
C ILE A 89 13.82 -5.55 -7.72
N VAL A 90 14.73 -6.23 -7.01
CA VAL A 90 15.80 -7.07 -7.59
C VAL A 90 15.60 -8.52 -7.16
N ASP A 91 16.09 -9.48 -7.97
CA ASP A 91 16.17 -10.91 -7.63
C ASP A 91 14.88 -11.49 -6.99
N ASP A 92 13.74 -11.28 -7.65
CA ASP A 92 12.42 -11.77 -7.22
C ASP A 92 11.96 -11.28 -5.84
N THR A 93 12.49 -10.14 -5.37
CA THR A 93 12.01 -9.50 -4.15
C THR A 93 10.51 -9.21 -4.22
N SER A 94 9.76 -9.73 -3.24
CA SER A 94 8.30 -9.53 -3.16
C SER A 94 7.99 -8.06 -2.92
N PRO A 95 7.16 -7.40 -3.75
CA PRO A 95 6.83 -6.00 -3.51
C PRO A 95 6.23 -5.70 -2.14
N SER A 96 5.50 -6.65 -1.54
CA SER A 96 4.92 -6.51 -0.21
C SER A 96 5.95 -6.35 0.93
N THR A 97 7.22 -6.72 0.71
CA THR A 97 8.30 -6.52 1.71
C THR A 97 9.02 -5.17 1.55
N VAL A 98 8.76 -4.46 0.45
CA VAL A 98 9.45 -3.19 0.10
C VAL A 98 8.51 -1.99 0.22
N TYR A 99 7.26 -2.14 -0.22
CA TYR A 99 6.29 -1.04 -0.30
C TYR A 99 5.43 -0.95 0.97
N GLY A 100 4.82 0.22 1.18
CA GLY A 100 4.07 0.57 2.40
C GLY A 100 2.56 0.71 2.20
N ALA A 101 1.92 1.37 3.18
CA ALA A 101 0.47 1.57 3.22
C ALA A 101 -0.02 2.47 2.08
N GLU A 102 0.80 3.39 1.59
CA GLU A 102 0.47 4.33 0.52
C GLU A 102 0.03 3.56 -0.74
N HIS A 103 0.87 2.63 -1.20
CA HIS A 103 0.59 1.79 -2.37
C HIS A 103 -0.47 0.74 -2.08
N LEU A 104 -0.50 0.18 -0.86
CA LEU A 104 -1.53 -0.77 -0.47
C LEU A 104 -2.93 -0.16 -0.55
N LEU A 105 -3.10 1.11 -0.17
CA LEU A 105 -4.40 1.80 -0.29
C LEU A 105 -4.85 1.96 -1.74
N ARG A 106 -3.92 2.14 -2.69
CA ARG A 106 -4.27 2.21 -4.12
C ARG A 106 -4.92 0.92 -4.60
N LEU A 107 -4.54 -0.23 -4.02
CA LEU A 107 -5.18 -1.51 -4.31
C LEU A 107 -6.69 -1.49 -4.03
N PHE A 108 -7.10 -0.90 -2.91
CA PHE A 108 -8.52 -0.83 -2.51
C PHE A 108 -9.37 0.01 -3.47
N VAL A 109 -8.76 0.90 -4.25
CA VAL A 109 -9.44 1.63 -5.33
C VAL A 109 -9.67 0.73 -6.55
N LYS A 110 -8.78 -0.25 -6.79
CA LYS A 110 -8.85 -1.18 -7.93
C LYS A 110 -9.64 -2.46 -7.65
N LEU A 111 -9.74 -2.87 -6.39
CA LEU A 111 -10.45 -4.08 -5.99
C LEU A 111 -11.90 -4.15 -6.50
N PRO A 112 -12.74 -3.09 -6.45
CA PRO A 112 -14.11 -3.15 -6.97
C PRO A 112 -14.18 -3.55 -8.45
N ASP A 113 -13.23 -3.07 -9.27
CA ASP A 113 -13.16 -3.38 -10.70
C ASP A 113 -12.71 -4.83 -10.95
N LEU A 114 -11.91 -5.41 -10.05
CA LEU A 114 -11.54 -6.83 -10.14
C LEU A 114 -12.74 -7.72 -9.81
N PHE A 115 -13.48 -7.38 -8.76
CA PHE A 115 -14.57 -8.22 -8.28
C PHE A 115 -15.78 -8.26 -9.20
N SER A 116 -15.94 -7.29 -10.12
CA SER A 116 -17.02 -7.36 -11.12
C SER A 116 -16.94 -8.57 -12.05
N TYR A 117 -15.78 -9.22 -12.12
CA TYR A 117 -15.55 -10.41 -12.96
C TYR A 117 -15.57 -11.73 -12.19
N VAL A 118 -15.75 -11.69 -10.86
CA VAL A 118 -15.72 -12.89 -10.00
C VAL A 118 -17.14 -13.25 -9.57
N ASN A 119 -17.57 -14.47 -9.92
CA ASN A 119 -18.83 -15.01 -9.40
C ASN A 119 -18.58 -15.66 -8.03
N MET A 120 -18.89 -14.94 -6.96
CA MET A 120 -18.70 -15.38 -5.57
C MET A 120 -20.05 -15.53 -4.87
N GLU A 121 -20.17 -16.55 -4.02
CA GLU A 121 -21.35 -16.73 -3.16
C GLU A 121 -21.54 -15.53 -2.22
N GLU A 122 -22.79 -15.14 -2.00
CA GLU A 122 -23.16 -13.94 -1.25
C GLU A 122 -22.61 -13.93 0.18
N GLU A 123 -22.61 -15.08 0.86
CA GLU A 123 -22.09 -15.19 2.22
C GLU A 123 -20.57 -15.01 2.26
N THR A 124 -19.85 -15.69 1.36
CA THR A 124 -18.39 -15.56 1.22
C THR A 124 -18.01 -14.12 0.88
N TRP A 125 -18.76 -13.50 -0.03
CA TRP A 125 -18.59 -12.10 -0.40
C TRP A 125 -18.80 -11.16 0.80
N SER A 126 -19.86 -11.38 1.57
CA SER A 126 -20.20 -10.55 2.74
C SER A 126 -19.09 -10.61 3.79
N ARG A 127 -18.54 -11.80 4.05
CA ARG A 127 -17.40 -12.01 4.97
C ARG A 127 -16.13 -11.31 4.46
N MET A 128 -15.85 -11.40 3.16
CA MET A 128 -14.72 -10.71 2.53
C MET A 128 -14.87 -9.20 2.66
N GLN A 129 -16.02 -8.65 2.28
CA GLN A 129 -16.30 -7.22 2.35
C GLN A 129 -16.19 -6.67 3.78
N GLN A 130 -16.68 -7.42 4.77
CA GLN A 130 -16.55 -7.06 6.18
C GLN A 130 -15.07 -7.01 6.60
N THR A 131 -14.29 -8.02 6.21
CA THR A 131 -12.84 -8.09 6.53
C THR A 131 -12.07 -6.95 5.90
N LEU A 132 -12.33 -6.63 4.62
CA LEU A 132 -11.70 -5.52 3.92
C LEU A 132 -12.07 -4.17 4.55
N SER A 133 -13.34 -4.01 4.95
CA SER A 133 -13.82 -2.78 5.61
C SER A 133 -13.19 -2.60 6.99
N ASP A 134 -13.07 -3.68 7.76
CA ASP A 134 -12.40 -3.68 9.07
C ASP A 134 -10.90 -3.37 8.93
N PHE A 135 -10.25 -3.92 7.90
CA PHE A 135 -8.85 -3.64 7.61
C PHE A 135 -8.61 -2.17 7.25
N LEU A 136 -9.47 -1.57 6.42
CA LEU A 136 -9.40 -0.13 6.12
C LEU A 136 -9.60 0.73 7.38
N LYS A 137 -10.51 0.34 8.28
CA LYS A 137 -10.67 1.03 9.58
C LYS A 137 -9.43 0.86 10.46
N PHE A 138 -8.76 -0.28 10.41
CA PHE A 138 -7.49 -0.50 11.12
C PHE A 138 -6.39 0.41 10.56
N ILE A 139 -6.22 0.51 9.23
CA ILE A 139 -5.27 1.46 8.62
C ILE A 139 -5.62 2.89 9.04
N GLN A 140 -6.90 3.27 8.97
CA GLN A 140 -7.37 4.61 9.37
C GLN A 140 -6.99 4.95 10.82
N LYS A 141 -7.19 4.01 11.77
CA LYS A 141 -6.84 4.22 13.17
C LYS A 141 -5.33 4.36 13.41
N ASN A 142 -4.51 3.79 12.53
CA ASN A 142 -3.05 3.81 12.61
C ASN A 142 -2.42 4.73 11.55
N GLN A 143 -3.22 5.64 10.95
CA GLN A 143 -2.81 6.47 9.82
C GLN A 143 -1.57 7.30 10.14
N SER A 144 -1.45 7.83 11.37
CA SER A 144 -0.29 8.61 11.81
C SER A 144 1.03 7.83 11.81
N THR A 145 0.97 6.50 11.85
CA THR A 145 2.15 5.62 11.84
C THR A 145 2.40 5.06 10.45
N PHE A 146 1.33 4.72 9.74
CA PHE A 146 1.42 4.02 8.45
C PHE A 146 1.57 4.98 7.25
N LEU A 147 1.09 6.21 7.36
CA LEU A 147 0.95 7.15 6.23
C LEU A 147 1.59 8.49 6.63
N LEU A 148 2.92 8.52 6.62
CA LEU A 148 3.72 9.66 7.04
C LEU A 148 3.98 10.61 5.86
N PRO A 149 3.69 11.91 5.96
CA PRO A 149 4.10 12.87 4.94
C PRO A 149 5.61 12.91 4.71
N SER A 150 6.40 12.60 5.75
CA SER A 150 7.87 12.49 5.66
C SER A 150 8.37 11.26 4.91
N ALA A 151 7.48 10.32 4.55
CA ALA A 151 7.82 9.17 3.73
C ALA A 151 8.14 9.57 2.29
N TYR A 152 7.70 10.74 1.82
CA TYR A 152 8.00 11.23 0.47
C TYR A 152 9.38 11.91 0.46
N ASP A 153 10.25 11.51 -0.47
CA ASP A 153 11.54 12.18 -0.65
C ASP A 153 11.33 13.64 -1.06
N SER A 154 11.92 14.56 -0.29
CA SER A 154 12.22 15.91 -0.76
C SER A 154 13.55 15.85 -1.48
N ASP A 155 13.61 16.32 -2.72
CA ASP A 155 14.82 16.39 -3.55
C ASP A 155 16.09 16.60 -2.72
N LYS A 156 16.99 15.61 -2.73
CA LYS A 156 18.40 15.94 -2.59
C LYS A 156 18.78 16.60 -3.91
N VAL A 157 18.68 17.93 -3.95
CA VAL A 157 19.39 18.71 -4.97
C VAL A 157 20.85 18.28 -4.86
N SER A 158 21.31 17.56 -5.87
CA SER A 158 22.71 17.23 -6.07
C SER A 158 23.45 18.53 -6.32
N ASP A 159 24.00 19.13 -5.27
CA ASP A 159 24.93 20.24 -5.42
C ASP A 159 26.28 19.65 -5.85
N GLY A 160 26.36 19.27 -7.13
CA GLY A 160 27.60 18.96 -7.81
C GLY A 160 28.41 20.25 -7.94
N LYS A 161 29.17 20.60 -6.90
CA LYS A 161 30.20 21.63 -7.01
C LYS A 161 31.52 20.97 -7.34
N GLY A 162 31.72 20.75 -8.64
CA GLY A 162 33.06 20.64 -9.20
C GLY A 162 33.89 21.85 -8.78
N LYS A 163 35.09 21.59 -8.29
CA LYS A 163 36.11 22.62 -8.22
C LYS A 163 37.42 22.00 -8.68
N GLY A 164 37.70 22.20 -9.97
CA GLY A 164 39.06 22.14 -10.48
C GLY A 164 39.91 23.21 -9.81
N LYS A 165 41.16 22.82 -9.57
CA LYS A 165 42.39 23.60 -9.42
C LYS A 165 43.46 22.58 -9.86
N ASP A 166 44.25 22.72 -10.92
CA ASP A 166 44.85 23.90 -11.56
C ASP A 166 45.35 24.90 -10.51
N ASP A 167 46.43 24.49 -9.86
CA ASP A 167 47.72 25.20 -9.84
C ASP A 167 48.84 24.21 -9.43
#